data_AF-A0A7S3HQU2-F1
#
_entry.id   AF-A0A7S3HQU2-F1
#
_cell.length_a   1.000
_cell.length_b   1.000
_cell.length_c   1.000
_cell.angle_alpha   90.00
_cell.angle_beta   90.00
_cell.angle_gamma   90.00
#
_symmetry.space_group_name_H-M   'P 1'
#
loop_
_entity.id
_entity.type
_entity.pdbx_description
1 polymer ?
#
loop_
_entity_poly.entity_id
_entity_poly.type
_entity_poly.pdbx_seq_one_letter_code
_entity_poly.pdbx_strand_id
1 'polypeptide(L)'
;MVLIEGLGPVTAEPEATPKNLRKSIEHEKKYQIKVAQTVGGAKNVPKIYPSFNDAVAARVKSVSTYPGEQSLSVEAARLLVARGTYRVDGVTGAALPQQDGEVEGDERDCVEGDGAVRFRHDPRLVLSSRIYLTNEQVLAIVDDVTARTLFISAEKGWPLDDHTGAYEKRINSLSKKGLLTHKHLPGSHHLHLDPETEPSVTHEVKAFLEHVHPHLGGKIEF
;
A
#
# COMPACT_ATOMS: atom_id res chain seq x y z
N MET A 1 10.88 -11.75 -10.20
CA MET A 1 9.98 -11.08 -9.25
C MET A 1 10.56 -9.72 -8.90
N VAL A 2 9.74 -8.68 -8.79
CA VAL A 2 10.15 -7.35 -8.35
C VAL A 2 9.37 -7.01 -7.09
N LEU A 3 10.08 -6.59 -6.04
CA LEU A 3 9.55 -6.20 -4.75
C LEU A 3 10.01 -4.77 -4.45
N ILE A 4 9.10 -3.90 -4.06
CA ILE A 4 9.39 -2.52 -3.68
C ILE A 4 8.87 -2.34 -2.25
N GLU A 5 9.76 -1.96 -1.34
CA GLU A 5 9.48 -1.65 0.07
C GLU A 5 8.90 -2.78 0.94
N GLY A 6 8.63 -3.95 0.37
CA GLY A 6 8.08 -5.10 1.09
C GLY A 6 8.80 -6.41 0.77
N LEU A 7 9.35 -7.05 1.79
CA LEU A 7 9.92 -8.40 1.71
C LEU A 7 9.20 -9.33 2.70
N GLY A 8 7.96 -9.68 2.35
CA GLY A 8 7.07 -10.49 3.17
C GLY A 8 6.20 -9.68 4.14
N PRO A 9 5.18 -10.31 4.76
CA PRO A 9 4.22 -9.63 5.62
C PRO A 9 4.82 -9.25 6.99
N VAL A 10 4.05 -8.44 7.72
CA VAL A 10 4.25 -8.20 9.16
C VAL A 10 4.01 -9.50 9.93
N THR A 11 4.93 -9.81 10.83
CA THR A 11 4.92 -11.02 11.66
C THR A 11 4.53 -10.71 13.10
N ALA A 12 4.23 -11.75 13.87
CA ALA A 12 4.08 -11.65 15.31
C ALA A 12 4.64 -12.90 16.00
N GLU A 13 5.14 -12.72 17.22
CA GLU A 13 5.57 -13.82 18.07
C GLU A 13 4.38 -14.73 18.45
N PRO A 14 4.58 -16.06 18.56
CA PRO A 14 3.51 -17.01 18.88
C PRO A 14 2.70 -16.62 20.12
N GLU A 15 3.36 -16.10 21.16
CA GLU A 15 2.78 -15.71 22.44
C GLU A 15 1.82 -14.51 22.30
N ALA A 16 1.97 -13.70 21.25
CA ALA A 16 1.06 -12.60 20.96
C ALA A 16 -0.28 -13.09 20.36
N THR A 17 -0.35 -14.33 19.88
CA THR A 17 -1.53 -14.89 19.19
C THR A 17 -2.82 -14.75 19.98
N PRO A 18 -2.92 -15.15 21.27
CA PRO A 18 -4.18 -15.03 22.01
C PRO A 18 -4.65 -13.57 22.15
N LYS A 19 -3.70 -12.64 22.31
CA LYS A 19 -3.98 -11.19 22.43
C LYS A 19 -4.45 -10.62 21.10
N ASN A 20 -3.76 -10.94 20.00
CA ASN A 20 -4.11 -10.48 18.66
C ASN A 20 -5.46 -11.04 18.19
N LEU A 21 -5.72 -12.33 18.46
CA LEU A 21 -7.00 -12.95 18.18
C LEU A 21 -8.13 -12.25 18.96
N ARG A 22 -7.98 -12.04 20.26
CA ARG A 22 -8.97 -11.30 21.07
C ARG A 22 -9.24 -9.91 20.50
N LYS A 23 -8.18 -9.15 20.23
CA LYS A 23 -8.30 -7.80 19.63
C LYS A 23 -9.02 -7.83 18.28
N SER A 24 -8.73 -8.81 17.43
CA SER A 24 -9.37 -8.94 16.12
C SER A 24 -10.88 -9.21 16.24
N ILE A 25 -11.29 -10.10 17.15
CA ILE A 25 -12.70 -10.42 17.42
C ILE A 25 -13.42 -9.20 18.00
N GLU A 26 -12.80 -8.49 18.94
CA GLU A 26 -13.36 -7.25 19.49
C GLU A 26 -13.50 -6.15 18.43
N HIS A 27 -12.51 -6.02 17.54
CA HIS A 27 -12.54 -5.07 16.43
C HIS A 27 -13.67 -5.42 15.44
N GLU A 28 -13.80 -6.68 15.07
CA GLU A 28 -14.89 -7.17 14.22
C GLU A 28 -16.25 -6.96 14.89
N LYS A 29 -16.41 -7.28 16.18
CA LYS A 29 -17.67 -7.02 16.92
C LYS A 29 -18.04 -5.54 16.89
N LYS A 30 -17.08 -4.64 17.14
CA LYS A 30 -17.30 -3.18 17.04
C LYS A 30 -17.71 -2.78 15.63
N TYR A 31 -17.09 -3.36 14.61
CA TYR A 31 -17.45 -3.13 13.22
C TYR A 31 -18.87 -3.61 12.91
N GLN A 32 -19.26 -4.82 13.32
CA GLN A 32 -20.61 -5.35 13.10
C GLN A 32 -21.69 -4.53 13.80
N ILE A 33 -21.44 -4.10 15.05
CA ILE A 33 -22.35 -3.19 15.76
C ILE A 33 -22.50 -1.88 14.98
N LYS A 34 -21.40 -1.30 14.49
CA LYS A 34 -21.42 -0.08 13.68
C LYS A 34 -22.21 -0.27 12.38
N VAL A 35 -22.02 -1.39 11.68
CA VAL A 35 -22.76 -1.71 10.45
C VAL A 35 -24.25 -1.87 10.75
N ALA A 36 -24.62 -2.66 11.76
CA ALA A 36 -26.01 -2.86 12.14
C ALA A 36 -26.72 -1.56 12.55
N GLN A 37 -26.02 -0.66 13.25
CA GLN A 37 -26.53 0.68 13.59
C GLN A 37 -26.70 1.58 12.37
N THR A 38 -26.03 1.29 11.24
CA THR A 38 -26.10 2.11 10.02
C THR A 38 -27.37 1.80 9.20
N VAL A 39 -27.99 0.62 9.40
CA VAL A 39 -29.24 0.20 8.73
C VAL A 39 -30.47 1.04 9.16
N GLY A 40 -30.30 2.02 10.06
CA GLY A 40 -31.37 2.93 10.51
C GLY A 40 -31.03 4.43 10.47
N GLY A 41 -29.91 4.86 9.86
CA GLY A 41 -29.63 6.29 9.66
C GLY A 41 -28.18 6.73 9.93
N ALA A 42 -27.51 7.12 8.84
CA ALA A 42 -26.56 8.22 8.72
C ALA A 42 -25.23 8.27 9.52
N LYS A 43 -24.87 7.32 10.41
CA LYS A 43 -23.69 7.51 11.28
C LYS A 43 -22.36 6.83 10.91
N ASN A 44 -22.29 5.96 9.90
CA ASN A 44 -21.01 5.37 9.48
C ASN A 44 -20.88 5.30 7.96
N VAL A 45 -21.04 6.43 7.29
CA VAL A 45 -20.56 6.55 5.91
C VAL A 45 -19.04 6.73 5.97
N PRO A 46 -18.23 6.01 5.16
CA PRO A 46 -16.79 6.20 5.17
C PRO A 46 -16.44 7.68 4.99
N LYS A 47 -15.32 8.10 5.59
CA LYS A 47 -14.93 9.52 5.69
C LYS A 47 -15.15 10.24 4.36
N ILE A 48 -15.98 11.27 4.41
CA ILE A 48 -16.19 12.21 3.32
C ILE A 48 -15.16 13.32 3.46
N TYR A 49 -14.48 13.62 2.38
CA TYR A 49 -13.59 14.78 2.28
C TYR A 49 -14.37 15.89 1.57
N PRO A 50 -14.35 17.13 2.09
CA PRO A 50 -15.13 18.23 1.49
C PRO A 50 -14.75 18.52 0.04
N SER A 51 -13.49 18.28 -0.33
CA SER A 51 -12.98 18.43 -1.70
C SER A 51 -11.92 17.39 -2.04
N PHE A 52 -11.58 17.28 -3.33
CA PHE A 52 -10.42 16.53 -3.82
C PHE A 52 -9.12 16.97 -3.13
N ASN A 53 -8.90 18.28 -3.01
CA ASN A 53 -7.69 18.84 -2.39
C ASN A 53 -7.61 18.50 -0.89
N ASP A 54 -8.73 18.43 -0.17
CA ASP A 54 -8.74 17.97 1.22
C ASP A 54 -8.36 16.49 1.35
N ALA A 55 -8.78 15.66 0.39
CA ALA A 55 -8.38 14.26 0.34
C ALA A 55 -6.88 14.10 0.04
N VAL A 56 -6.33 14.92 -0.86
CA VAL A 56 -4.88 15.01 -1.14
C VAL A 56 -4.10 15.43 0.10
N ALA A 57 -4.48 16.53 0.74
CA ALA A 57 -3.82 17.02 1.95
C ALA A 57 -3.84 15.97 3.07
N ALA A 58 -4.98 15.28 3.25
CA ALA A 58 -5.08 14.20 4.22
C ALA A 58 -4.21 12.98 3.85
N ARG A 59 -4.08 12.66 2.56
CA ARG A 59 -3.23 11.56 2.09
C ARG A 59 -1.75 11.87 2.36
N VAL A 60 -1.28 13.06 1.99
CA VAL A 60 0.09 13.54 2.28
C VAL A 60 0.37 13.51 3.78
N LYS A 61 -0.57 13.97 4.62
CA LYS A 61 -0.41 13.93 6.07
C LYS A 61 -0.39 12.51 6.65
N SER A 62 -1.09 11.56 6.05
CA SER A 62 -1.27 10.22 6.63
C SER A 62 0.01 9.39 6.65
N VAL A 63 0.89 9.56 5.65
CA VAL A 63 2.09 8.71 5.53
C VAL A 63 3.07 8.93 6.69
N SER A 64 3.16 10.16 7.22
CA SER A 64 4.04 10.48 8.35
C SER A 64 3.59 9.86 9.69
N THR A 65 2.45 9.18 9.72
CA THR A 65 1.97 8.45 10.91
C THR A 65 2.47 7.01 10.97
N TYR A 66 3.07 6.51 9.89
CA TYR A 66 3.64 5.18 9.81
C TYR A 66 5.12 5.18 10.20
N PRO A 67 5.69 4.03 10.62
CA PRO A 67 7.11 3.92 10.99
C PRO A 67 8.06 4.35 9.86
N GLY A 68 9.19 4.95 10.23
CA GLY A 68 10.15 5.54 9.28
C GLY A 68 9.92 7.03 9.05
N GLU A 69 10.80 7.67 8.29
CA GLU A 69 10.69 9.09 7.92
C GLU A 69 9.85 9.25 6.63
N GLN A 70 8.68 8.61 6.61
CA GLN A 70 7.88 8.50 5.40
C GLN A 70 7.26 9.84 4.98
N SER A 71 7.42 10.15 3.69
CA SER A 71 6.83 11.28 2.98
C SER A 71 6.10 10.83 1.71
N LEU A 72 5.32 11.74 1.13
CA LEU A 72 4.66 11.55 -0.16
C LEU A 72 4.51 12.92 -0.81
N SER A 73 4.96 13.06 -2.05
CA SER A 73 4.78 14.28 -2.84
C SER A 73 3.30 14.58 -3.06
N VAL A 74 2.98 15.85 -3.29
CA VAL A 74 1.59 16.26 -3.56
C VAL A 74 1.13 15.67 -4.89
N GLU A 75 2.02 15.59 -5.86
CA GLU A 75 1.83 15.01 -7.19
C GLU A 75 1.46 13.53 -7.09
N ALA A 76 2.25 12.72 -6.36
CA ALA A 76 1.94 11.31 -6.14
C ALA A 76 0.63 11.13 -5.35
N ALA A 77 0.38 11.99 -4.34
CA ALA A 77 -0.86 11.97 -3.59
C ALA A 77 -2.09 12.30 -4.47
N ARG A 78 -1.97 13.23 -5.41
CA ARG A 78 -3.02 13.55 -6.40
C ARG A 78 -3.36 12.33 -7.24
N LEU A 79 -2.35 11.65 -7.80
CA LEU A 79 -2.57 10.43 -8.59
C LEU A 79 -3.29 9.34 -7.78
N LEU A 80 -2.86 9.11 -6.54
CA LEU A 80 -3.51 8.15 -5.64
C LEU A 80 -4.95 8.52 -5.28
N VAL A 81 -5.24 9.81 -5.12
CA VAL A 81 -6.59 10.30 -4.78
C VAL A 81 -7.50 10.26 -6.00
N ALA A 82 -7.01 10.66 -7.18
CA ALA A 82 -7.77 10.60 -8.43
C ALA A 82 -8.26 9.19 -8.74
N ARG A 83 -7.33 8.22 -8.73
CA ARG A 83 -7.64 6.80 -8.91
C ARG A 83 -8.43 6.20 -7.75
N GLY A 84 -8.19 6.68 -6.53
CA GLY A 84 -8.70 6.05 -5.31
C GLY A 84 -10.05 6.58 -4.83
N THR A 85 -10.59 7.66 -5.42
CA THR A 85 -11.80 8.33 -4.92
C THR A 85 -12.89 8.44 -5.98
N TYR A 86 -14.12 8.65 -5.50
CA TYR A 86 -15.29 8.98 -6.31
C TYR A 86 -16.09 10.09 -5.64
N ARG A 87 -16.88 10.83 -6.43
CA ARG A 87 -17.72 11.93 -5.95
C ARG A 87 -18.92 11.42 -5.15
N VAL A 88 -19.23 12.16 -4.09
CA VAL A 88 -20.36 11.87 -3.21
C VAL A 88 -21.12 13.15 -2.86
N ASP A 89 -22.39 13.01 -2.54
CA ASP A 89 -23.16 14.08 -1.92
C ASP A 89 -22.55 14.40 -0.55
N GLY A 90 -22.23 15.67 -0.30
CA GLY A 90 -21.49 16.08 0.89
C GLY A 90 -22.26 15.90 2.22
N VAL A 91 -23.58 15.69 2.16
CA VAL A 91 -24.45 15.58 3.33
C VAL A 91 -24.84 14.12 3.59
N THR A 92 -25.37 13.46 2.57
CA THR A 92 -25.85 12.07 2.64
C THR A 92 -24.72 11.05 2.43
N GLY A 93 -23.64 11.47 1.75
CA GLY A 93 -22.57 10.57 1.35
C GLY A 93 -22.97 9.58 0.27
N ALA A 94 -24.12 9.73 -0.38
CA ALA A 94 -24.52 8.91 -1.51
C ALA A 94 -23.56 9.16 -2.70
N ALA A 95 -23.24 8.12 -3.46
CA ALA A 95 -22.46 8.28 -4.68
C ALA A 95 -23.24 9.18 -5.66
N LEU A 96 -22.57 10.19 -6.22
CA LEU A 96 -23.17 11.01 -7.26
C LEU A 96 -23.07 10.28 -8.61
N PRO A 97 -24.08 10.41 -9.49
CA PRO A 97 -23.99 9.89 -10.84
C PRO A 97 -22.80 10.54 -11.57
N GLN A 98 -22.18 9.79 -12.49
CA GLN A 98 -21.18 10.36 -13.39
C GLN A 98 -21.81 11.48 -14.23
N GLN A 99 -20.99 12.46 -14.58
CA GLN A 99 -21.26 13.28 -15.75
C GLN A 99 -20.79 12.48 -16.97
N ASP A 100 -21.69 12.24 -17.91
CA ASP A 100 -21.38 11.56 -19.18
C ASP A 100 -20.33 12.40 -19.94
N GLY A 101 -19.13 11.85 -20.13
CA GLY A 101 -18.03 12.50 -20.82
C GLY A 101 -16.76 11.67 -20.78
N GLU A 102 -16.26 11.32 -21.96
CA GLU A 102 -15.14 10.44 -22.28
C GLU A 102 -13.89 10.63 -21.38
N VAL A 103 -13.57 9.63 -20.54
CA VAL A 103 -12.24 9.50 -19.94
C VAL A 103 -11.88 8.02 -19.87
N GLU A 104 -10.80 7.61 -20.54
CA GLU A 104 -10.23 6.27 -20.43
C GLU A 104 -9.71 6.03 -18.99
N GLY A 105 -10.29 5.05 -18.29
CA GLY A 105 -9.99 4.67 -16.90
C GLY A 105 -11.13 3.83 -16.30
N ASP A 106 -10.95 3.20 -15.12
CA ASP A 106 -12.08 2.54 -14.42
C ASP A 106 -13.18 3.59 -14.24
N GLU A 107 -14.40 3.25 -14.67
CA GLU A 107 -15.49 4.16 -15.05
C GLU A 107 -16.05 5.00 -13.88
N ARG A 108 -15.30 5.30 -12.82
CA ARG A 108 -15.75 6.03 -11.62
C ARG A 108 -14.65 6.88 -10.97
N ASP A 109 -13.52 7.08 -11.64
CA ASP A 109 -12.40 7.83 -11.07
C ASP A 109 -12.71 9.34 -11.02
N CYS A 110 -12.32 9.98 -9.91
CA CYS A 110 -12.53 11.41 -9.74
C CYS A 110 -11.59 12.20 -10.65
N VAL A 111 -12.16 12.96 -11.58
CA VAL A 111 -11.46 14.07 -12.24
C VAL A 111 -11.35 15.22 -11.22
N GLU A 112 -10.19 15.88 -11.18
CA GLU A 112 -9.95 17.02 -10.31
C GLU A 112 -11.08 18.05 -10.43
N GLY A 113 -11.65 18.47 -9.30
CA GLY A 113 -12.71 19.48 -9.30
C GLY A 113 -13.41 19.64 -7.96
N ASP A 114 -14.41 20.51 -7.94
CA ASP A 114 -15.15 20.87 -6.74
C ASP A 114 -16.15 19.78 -6.32
N GLY A 115 -16.43 19.72 -5.02
CA GLY A 115 -17.39 18.80 -4.44
C GLY A 115 -16.75 17.67 -3.61
N ALA A 116 -17.58 17.08 -2.76
CA ALA A 116 -17.13 16.12 -1.77
C ALA A 116 -16.74 14.78 -2.41
N VAL A 117 -15.69 14.17 -1.87
CA VAL A 117 -15.13 12.89 -2.37
C VAL A 117 -14.98 11.87 -1.25
N ARG A 118 -14.92 10.60 -1.63
CA ARG A 118 -14.65 9.48 -0.73
C ARG A 118 -13.72 8.46 -1.38
N PHE A 119 -12.84 7.86 -0.58
CA PHE A 119 -12.04 6.71 -1.03
C PHE A 119 -12.89 5.46 -1.28
N ARG A 120 -12.73 4.86 -2.46
CA ARG A 120 -13.27 3.55 -2.82
C ARG A 120 -12.47 2.47 -2.09
N HIS A 121 -13.08 1.88 -1.05
CA HIS A 121 -12.51 0.72 -0.38
C HIS A 121 -13.61 -0.04 0.35
N ASP A 122 -13.39 -1.34 0.56
CA ASP A 122 -14.19 -2.13 1.47
C ASP A 122 -13.76 -1.82 2.92
N PRO A 123 -14.67 -1.37 3.79
CA PRO A 123 -14.35 -1.08 5.19
C PRO A 123 -13.79 -2.27 5.98
N ARG A 124 -13.98 -3.52 5.49
CA ARG A 124 -13.41 -4.71 6.13
C ARG A 124 -11.89 -4.80 5.99
N LEU A 125 -11.30 -4.08 5.04
CA LEU A 125 -9.85 -4.06 4.83
C LEU A 125 -9.08 -3.43 6.00
N VAL A 126 -9.74 -2.66 6.86
CA VAL A 126 -9.10 -2.11 8.08
C VAL A 126 -9.23 -3.04 9.29
N LEU A 127 -9.94 -4.17 9.17
CA LEU A 127 -10.04 -5.14 10.26
C LEU A 127 -8.69 -5.81 10.49
N SER A 128 -8.38 -6.03 11.76
CA SER A 128 -7.13 -6.68 12.16
C SER A 128 -7.17 -8.16 11.78
N SER A 129 -6.05 -8.70 11.29
CA SER A 129 -5.95 -10.15 11.04
C SER A 129 -6.18 -10.93 12.33
N ARG A 130 -6.87 -12.07 12.23
CA ARG A 130 -7.09 -12.99 13.36
C ARG A 130 -5.82 -13.76 13.72
N ILE A 131 -4.98 -14.02 12.72
CA ILE A 131 -3.75 -14.79 12.83
C ILE A 131 -2.67 -14.04 12.06
N TYR A 132 -1.55 -13.80 12.71
CA TYR A 132 -0.33 -13.32 12.08
C TYR A 132 0.62 -14.50 11.91
N LEU A 133 1.40 -14.49 10.84
CA LEU A 133 2.43 -15.50 10.65
C LEU A 133 3.60 -15.21 11.61
N THR A 134 4.26 -16.27 12.06
CA THR A 134 5.52 -16.14 12.80
C THR A 134 6.66 -15.77 11.85
N ASN A 135 7.79 -15.33 12.42
CA ASN A 135 8.99 -15.06 11.64
C ASN A 135 9.49 -16.30 10.88
N GLU A 136 9.38 -17.48 11.48
CA GLU A 136 9.79 -18.76 10.90
C GLU A 136 8.88 -19.15 9.75
N GLN A 137 7.57 -18.92 9.86
CA GLN A 137 6.62 -19.20 8.79
C GLN A 137 6.87 -18.30 7.57
N VAL A 138 7.07 -16.99 7.80
CA VAL A 138 7.40 -16.07 6.71
C VAL A 138 8.76 -16.40 6.11
N LEU A 139 9.76 -16.73 6.93
CA LEU A 139 11.08 -17.12 6.44
C LEU A 139 11.01 -18.38 5.60
N ALA A 140 10.23 -19.39 5.98
CA ALA A 140 10.03 -20.60 5.18
C ALA A 140 9.40 -20.29 3.81
N ILE A 141 8.44 -19.37 3.75
CA ILE A 141 7.83 -18.91 2.50
C ILE A 141 8.86 -18.17 1.63
N VAL A 142 9.64 -17.26 2.22
CA VAL A 142 10.69 -16.52 1.50
C VAL A 142 11.78 -17.47 1.02
N ASP A 143 12.16 -18.45 1.83
CA ASP A 143 13.18 -19.44 1.46
C ASP A 143 12.71 -20.30 0.28
N ASP A 144 11.43 -20.64 0.18
CA ASP A 144 10.93 -21.45 -0.95
C ASP A 144 10.90 -20.67 -2.30
N VAL A 145 11.16 -19.36 -2.30
CA VAL A 145 11.25 -18.57 -3.53
C VAL A 145 12.42 -19.07 -4.39
N THR A 146 12.09 -19.51 -5.60
CA THR A 146 13.05 -19.98 -6.62
C THR A 146 13.29 -18.95 -7.74
N ALA A 147 12.44 -17.94 -7.86
CA ALA A 147 12.58 -16.90 -8.86
C ALA A 147 13.68 -15.89 -8.50
N ARG A 148 14.44 -15.44 -9.50
CA ARG A 148 15.29 -14.24 -9.36
C ARG A 148 14.43 -13.07 -8.91
N THR A 149 14.93 -12.32 -7.95
CA THR A 149 14.18 -11.31 -7.22
C THR A 149 14.99 -10.02 -7.14
N LEU A 150 14.41 -8.93 -7.65
CA LEU A 150 14.84 -7.58 -7.32
C LEU A 150 14.06 -7.12 -6.09
N PHE A 151 14.76 -6.70 -5.05
CA PHE A 151 14.19 -6.01 -3.91
C PHE A 151 14.70 -4.56 -3.90
N ILE A 152 13.80 -3.59 -3.92
CA ILE A 152 14.11 -2.18 -3.78
C ILE A 152 13.62 -1.72 -2.40
N SER A 153 14.49 -1.12 -1.60
CA SER A 153 14.13 -0.46 -0.33
C SER A 153 14.56 1.00 -0.34
N ALA A 154 13.83 1.83 0.38
CA ALA A 154 14.01 3.27 0.45
C ALA A 154 14.72 3.68 1.74
N GLU A 155 15.61 4.67 1.68
CA GLU A 155 16.35 5.20 2.85
C GLU A 155 15.41 5.67 3.98
N LYS A 156 14.29 6.30 3.62
CA LYS A 156 13.28 6.82 4.56
C LYS A 156 11.98 6.01 4.54
N GLY A 157 12.05 4.79 4.00
CA GLY A 157 10.92 3.89 3.86
C GLY A 157 10.54 3.16 5.14
N TRP A 158 9.95 1.98 4.98
CA TRP A 158 9.70 1.10 6.11
C TRP A 158 11.04 0.68 6.76
N PRO A 159 11.20 0.81 8.09
CA PRO A 159 12.44 0.41 8.76
C PRO A 159 12.75 -1.07 8.53
N LEU A 160 13.89 -1.35 7.91
CA LEU A 160 14.37 -2.72 7.72
C LEU A 160 14.93 -3.32 9.02
N ASP A 161 15.43 -2.49 9.93
CA ASP A 161 15.73 -2.90 11.29
C ASP A 161 14.47 -2.78 12.16
N ASP A 162 13.73 -3.88 12.25
CA ASP A 162 12.57 -4.02 13.13
C ASP A 162 12.95 -4.50 14.55
N HIS A 163 14.25 -4.50 14.88
CA HIS A 163 14.84 -5.04 16.11
C HIS A 163 14.63 -6.55 16.34
N THR A 164 13.95 -7.24 15.43
CA THR A 164 13.79 -8.71 15.46
C THR A 164 14.77 -9.42 14.51
N GLY A 165 15.39 -8.65 13.60
CA GLY A 165 16.26 -9.16 12.54
C GLY A 165 15.51 -9.94 11.47
N ALA A 166 14.18 -9.83 11.40
CA ALA A 166 13.37 -10.62 10.48
C ALA A 166 13.68 -10.28 9.02
N TYR A 167 13.76 -9.00 8.67
CA TYR A 167 14.11 -8.57 7.31
C TYR A 167 15.51 -9.02 6.91
N GLU A 168 16.50 -8.91 7.80
CA GLU A 168 17.86 -9.36 7.54
C GLU A 168 17.90 -10.87 7.23
N LYS A 169 17.18 -11.69 8.00
CA LYS A 169 17.05 -13.13 7.75
C LYS A 169 16.41 -13.41 6.37
N ARG A 170 15.38 -12.66 6.00
CA ARG A 170 14.69 -12.81 4.69
C ARG A 170 15.61 -12.41 3.53
N ILE A 171 16.32 -11.30 3.64
CA ILE A 171 17.33 -10.85 2.66
C ILE A 171 18.42 -11.93 2.52
N ASN A 172 18.97 -12.39 3.64
CA ASN A 172 20.03 -13.39 3.66
C ASN A 172 19.60 -14.74 3.05
N SER A 173 18.35 -15.16 3.22
CA SER A 173 17.83 -16.38 2.62
C SER A 173 17.92 -16.33 1.09
N LEU A 174 17.44 -15.25 0.46
CA LEU A 174 17.49 -15.11 -1.00
C LEU A 174 18.90 -14.84 -1.53
N SER A 175 19.70 -14.05 -0.81
CA SER A 175 21.10 -13.75 -1.17
C SER A 175 21.96 -15.00 -1.21
N LYS A 176 21.83 -15.90 -0.22
CA LYS A 176 22.59 -17.17 -0.16
C LYS A 176 22.30 -18.09 -1.34
N LYS A 177 21.10 -17.99 -1.93
CA LYS A 177 20.70 -18.75 -3.13
C LYS A 177 21.13 -18.09 -4.44
N GLY A 178 21.76 -16.92 -4.38
CA GLY A 178 22.12 -16.13 -5.57
C GLY A 178 20.90 -15.62 -6.33
N LEU A 179 19.75 -15.50 -5.66
CA LEU A 179 18.49 -15.09 -6.28
C LEU A 179 18.18 -13.61 -6.06
N LEU A 180 18.83 -12.94 -5.10
CA LEU A 180 18.52 -11.56 -4.74
C LEU A 180 19.43 -10.54 -5.44
N THR A 181 18.81 -9.53 -6.03
CA THR A 181 19.42 -8.22 -6.30
C THR A 181 18.76 -7.22 -5.36
N HIS A 182 19.47 -6.71 -4.36
CA HIS A 182 18.95 -5.70 -3.43
C HIS A 182 19.47 -4.31 -3.80
N LYS A 183 18.56 -3.36 -3.96
CA LYS A 183 18.86 -1.95 -4.24
C LYS A 183 18.28 -1.08 -3.13
N HIS A 184 19.16 -0.36 -2.44
CA HIS A 184 18.74 0.65 -1.46
C HIS A 184 18.84 2.03 -2.12
N LEU A 185 17.71 2.72 -2.27
CA LEU A 185 17.61 3.95 -3.03
C LEU A 185 17.16 5.13 -2.15
N PRO A 186 17.55 6.37 -2.50
CA PRO A 186 16.97 7.57 -1.91
C PRO A 186 15.45 7.61 -2.08
N GLY A 187 14.77 8.15 -1.07
CA GLY A 187 13.32 8.35 -1.09
C GLY A 187 12.61 7.78 0.13
N SER A 188 11.29 7.87 0.08
CA SER A 188 10.34 7.39 1.09
C SER A 188 9.69 6.06 0.63
N HIS A 189 8.79 5.50 1.43
CA HIS A 189 8.00 4.32 1.10
C HIS A 189 7.32 4.35 -0.29
N HIS A 190 6.90 5.52 -0.76
CA HIS A 190 6.29 5.68 -2.08
C HIS A 190 7.29 6.18 -3.14
N LEU A 191 8.59 5.87 -3.00
CA LEU A 191 9.65 6.30 -3.93
C LEU A 191 9.38 5.98 -5.42
N HIS A 192 8.55 4.97 -5.70
CA HIS A 192 8.16 4.57 -7.04
C HIS A 192 7.01 5.40 -7.64
N LEU A 193 6.43 6.32 -6.86
CA LEU A 193 5.39 7.26 -7.30
C LEU A 193 5.85 8.71 -7.22
N ASP A 194 6.76 9.03 -6.30
CA ASP A 194 7.28 10.38 -6.15
C ASP A 194 8.12 10.77 -7.39
N PRO A 195 7.80 11.88 -8.09
CA PRO A 195 8.44 12.24 -9.37
C PRO A 195 9.97 12.37 -9.31
N GLU A 196 10.52 12.74 -8.15
CA GLU A 196 11.96 12.87 -7.94
C GLU A 196 12.67 11.51 -7.93
N THR A 197 11.99 10.46 -7.45
CA THR A 197 12.61 9.16 -7.14
C THR A 197 12.14 8.02 -8.05
N GLU A 198 10.96 8.15 -8.66
CA GLU A 198 10.38 7.16 -9.58
C GLU A 198 11.34 6.79 -10.72
N PRO A 199 12.08 7.74 -11.36
CA PRO A 199 12.98 7.39 -12.45
C PRO A 199 14.09 6.41 -12.03
N SER A 200 14.56 6.50 -10.78
CA SER A 200 15.58 5.58 -10.26
C SER A 200 15.02 4.18 -10.03
N VAL A 201 13.77 4.07 -9.57
CA VAL A 201 13.07 2.79 -9.44
C VAL A 201 12.88 2.15 -10.81
N THR A 202 12.35 2.91 -11.78
CA THR A 202 12.11 2.43 -13.14
C THR A 202 13.41 1.97 -13.81
N HIS A 203 14.51 2.70 -13.62
CA HIS A 203 15.82 2.27 -14.10
C HIS A 203 16.21 0.88 -13.57
N GLU A 204 16.16 0.68 -12.26
CA GLU A 204 16.53 -0.60 -11.62
C GLU A 204 15.62 -1.75 -12.03
N VAL A 205 14.32 -1.48 -12.19
CA VAL A 205 13.35 -2.47 -12.70
C VAL A 205 13.68 -2.86 -14.14
N LYS A 206 13.94 -1.90 -15.04
CA LYS A 206 14.32 -2.20 -16.43
C LYS A 206 15.60 -3.02 -16.49
N ALA A 207 16.65 -2.57 -15.80
CA ALA A 207 17.95 -3.25 -15.77
C ALA A 207 17.82 -4.71 -15.28
N PHE A 208 17.00 -4.94 -14.26
CA PHE A 208 16.73 -6.28 -13.77
C PHE A 208 15.96 -7.15 -14.77
N LEU A 209 14.91 -6.61 -15.40
CA LEU A 209 14.13 -7.35 -16.39
C LEU A 209 14.97 -7.73 -17.61
N GLU A 210 15.83 -6.83 -18.09
CA GLU A 210 16.78 -7.11 -19.18
C GLU A 210 17.80 -8.18 -18.79
N HIS A 211 18.31 -8.14 -17.56
CA HIS A 211 19.24 -9.15 -17.07
C HIS A 211 18.60 -10.55 -16.98
N VAL A 212 17.38 -10.65 -16.47
CA VAL A 212 16.68 -11.93 -16.28
C VAL A 212 16.09 -12.45 -17.58
N HIS A 213 15.70 -11.56 -18.50
CA HIS A 213 15.15 -11.90 -19.81
C HIS A 213 15.88 -11.12 -20.92
N PRO A 214 17.09 -11.53 -21.33
CA PRO A 214 17.89 -10.81 -22.33
C PRO A 214 17.20 -10.64 -23.69
N HIS A 215 16.22 -11.51 -24.00
CA HIS A 215 15.42 -11.43 -25.22
C HIS A 215 14.38 -10.30 -25.22
N LEU A 216 14.15 -9.63 -24.09
CA LEU A 216 13.34 -8.41 -24.00
C LEU A 216 14.09 -7.16 -24.49
N GLY A 217 15.35 -7.30 -24.92
CA GLY A 217 16.28 -6.22 -25.30
C GLY A 217 15.64 -4.97 -25.92
N GLY A 218 15.57 -3.89 -25.13
CA GLY A 218 15.07 -2.58 -25.55
C GLY A 218 13.57 -2.47 -25.80
N LYS A 219 12.78 -3.54 -25.59
CA LYS A 219 11.33 -3.56 -25.84
C LYS A 219 10.48 -3.21 -24.61
N ILE A 220 11.13 -2.84 -23.49
CA ILE A 220 10.44 -2.49 -22.24
C ILE A 220 10.20 -0.97 -22.21
N GLU A 221 9.05 -0.58 -22.75
CA GLU A 221 8.48 0.77 -22.64
C GLU A 221 7.44 0.79 -21.51
N PHE A 222 7.45 1.85 -20.69
CA PHE A 222 6.49 2.11 -19.62
C PHE A 222 5.78 3.43 -19.91
#